data_AF-W1PH15-F1
#
_entry.id   AF-W1PH15-F1
#
_cell.length_a   1.000
_cell.length_b   1.000
_cell.length_c   1.000
_cell.angle_alpha   90.00
_cell.angle_beta   90.00
_cell.angle_gamma   90.00
#
_symmetry.space_group_name_H-M   'P 1'
#
loop_
_entity.id
_entity.type
_entity.pdbx_description
1 polymer ?
#
loop_
_entity_poly.entity_id
_entity_poly.type
_entity_poly.pdbx_seq_one_letter_code
_entity_poly.pdbx_strand_id
1 'polypeptide(L)'
;MAVGRNLQGKSNHVIAVIGDGAMTAGQAYEAMNNAGFLDSNLIIILNDNKQVFLPTATVDGPVPPVGALSRALTKLQSSTKLRLLRVSAKVSKQGPNLHKIR
;
A
#
# COMPACT_ATOMS: atom_id res chain seq x y z
N MET A 1 -13.10 0.88 -13.69
CA MET A 1 -13.96 1.08 -12.50
C MET A 1 -13.91 2.50 -11.95
N ALA A 2 -12.78 3.01 -11.43
CA ALA A 2 -12.73 4.36 -10.82
C ALA A 2 -13.14 5.51 -11.76
N VAL A 3 -12.59 5.55 -12.98
CA VAL A 3 -12.99 6.53 -14.00
C VAL A 3 -14.47 6.36 -14.37
N GLY A 4 -14.93 5.14 -14.60
CA GLY A 4 -16.34 4.86 -14.90
C GLY A 4 -17.29 5.29 -13.79
N ARG A 5 -16.89 5.14 -12.53
CA ARG A 5 -17.62 5.64 -11.36
C ARG A 5 -17.76 7.17 -11.41
N ASN A 6 -16.68 7.87 -11.74
CA ASN A 6 -16.68 9.34 -11.89
C ASN A 6 -17.60 9.78 -13.04
N LEU A 7 -17.52 9.11 -14.20
CA LEU A 7 -18.39 9.40 -15.34
C LEU A 7 -19.88 9.20 -15.03
N GLN A 8 -20.21 8.29 -14.10
CA GLN A 8 -21.57 8.06 -13.63
C GLN A 8 -22.00 9.01 -12.49
N GLY A 9 -21.16 9.97 -12.08
CA GLY A 9 -21.46 10.90 -10.98
C GLY A 9 -21.61 10.23 -9.61
N LYS A 10 -21.11 9.00 -9.45
CA LYS A 10 -21.24 8.22 -8.21
C LYS A 10 -20.11 8.57 -7.23
N SER A 11 -20.33 8.27 -5.96
CA SER A 11 -19.37 8.56 -4.87
C SER A 11 -18.83 7.32 -4.16
N ASN A 12 -19.20 6.12 -4.61
CA ASN A 12 -18.73 4.88 -3.99
C ASN A 12 -17.21 4.70 -4.11
N HIS A 13 -16.61 4.02 -3.13
CA HIS A 13 -15.19 3.70 -3.15
C HIS A 13 -14.87 2.60 -4.15
N VAL A 14 -13.75 2.73 -4.84
CA VAL A 14 -13.17 1.68 -5.68
C VAL A 14 -11.88 1.24 -5.01
N ILE A 15 -11.80 -0.05 -4.69
CA ILE A 15 -10.69 -0.63 -3.94
C ILE A 15 -10.10 -1.76 -4.78
N ALA A 16 -8.80 -1.72 -4.99
CA ALA A 16 -8.03 -2.80 -5.60
C ALA A 16 -7.11 -3.42 -4.54
N VAL A 17 -7.11 -4.74 -4.41
CA VAL A 17 -6.16 -5.48 -3.58
C VAL A 17 -5.19 -6.21 -4.50
N ILE A 18 -3.89 -5.99 -4.30
CA ILE A 18 -2.84 -6.51 -5.15
C ILE A 18 -1.74 -7.15 -4.31
N GLY A 19 -1.20 -8.29 -4.73
CA GLY A 19 -0.06 -8.95 -4.07
C GLY A 19 1.28 -8.32 -4.46
N ASP A 20 2.29 -8.46 -3.61
CA ASP A 20 3.69 -8.10 -3.89
C ASP A 20 4.23 -8.79 -5.15
N GLY A 21 3.87 -10.06 -5.36
CA GLY A 21 4.20 -10.80 -6.58
C GLY A 21 3.58 -10.23 -7.85
N ALA A 22 2.29 -9.86 -7.79
CA ALA A 22 1.59 -9.27 -8.94
C ALA A 22 2.09 -7.86 -9.28
N MET A 23 2.58 -7.13 -8.29
CA MET A 23 3.17 -5.80 -8.45
C MET A 23 4.50 -5.81 -9.22
N THR A 24 5.12 -6.98 -9.40
CA THR A 24 6.31 -7.12 -10.25
C THR A 24 5.99 -7.00 -11.74
N ALA A 25 4.72 -7.20 -12.13
CA ALA A 25 4.30 -7.05 -13.52
C ALA A 25 4.31 -5.56 -13.93
N GLY A 26 4.94 -5.25 -15.07
CA GLY A 26 5.01 -3.88 -15.58
C GLY A 26 3.64 -3.21 -15.74
N GLN A 27 2.61 -4.00 -16.09
CA GLN A 27 1.22 -3.52 -16.21
C GLN A 27 0.66 -2.96 -14.90
N ALA A 28 1.04 -3.51 -13.75
CA ALA A 28 0.63 -2.97 -12.45
C ALA A 28 1.24 -1.58 -12.23
N TYR A 29 2.51 -1.40 -12.58
CA TYR A 29 3.20 -0.12 -12.47
C TYR A 29 2.62 0.94 -13.42
N GLU A 30 2.39 0.57 -14.68
CA GLU A 30 1.77 1.44 -15.68
C GLU A 30 0.35 1.85 -15.27
N ALA A 31 -0.44 0.92 -14.75
CA ALA A 31 -1.79 1.19 -14.26
C ALA A 31 -1.78 2.17 -13.07
N MET A 32 -0.84 2.03 -12.11
CA MET A 32 -0.70 2.98 -11.00
C MET A 32 -0.31 4.38 -11.48
N ASN A 33 0.63 4.47 -12.42
CA ASN A 33 1.05 5.75 -12.98
C ASN A 33 -0.12 6.43 -13.72
N ASN A 34 -0.87 5.67 -14.52
CA ASN A 34 -2.06 6.15 -15.20
C ASN A 34 -3.17 6.54 -14.22
N ALA A 35 -3.36 5.79 -13.13
CA ALA A 35 -4.33 6.14 -12.09
C ALA A 35 -4.01 7.50 -11.43
N GLY A 36 -2.71 7.78 -11.21
CA GLY A 36 -2.25 9.09 -10.74
C GLY A 36 -2.50 10.22 -11.74
N PHE A 37 -2.27 9.95 -13.03
CA PHE A 37 -2.54 10.92 -14.09
C PHE A 37 -4.04 11.27 -14.23
N LEU A 38 -4.92 10.27 -14.07
CA LEU A 38 -6.37 10.43 -14.23
C LEU A 38 -7.08 11.05 -13.02
N ASP A 39 -6.34 11.37 -11.94
CA ASP A 39 -6.82 11.97 -10.69
C ASP A 39 -8.13 11.37 -10.16
N SER A 40 -8.30 10.07 -10.37
CA SER A 40 -9.53 9.35 -10.03
C SER A 40 -9.35 8.66 -8.69
N ASN A 41 -10.25 8.92 -7.75
CA ASN A 41 -10.15 8.36 -6.41
C ASN A 41 -10.25 6.82 -6.43
N LEU A 42 -9.11 6.18 -6.22
CA LEU A 42 -8.87 4.73 -6.22
C LEU A 42 -8.01 4.38 -5.00
N ILE A 43 -8.47 3.43 -4.20
CA ILE A 43 -7.71 2.92 -3.05
C ILE A 43 -7.02 1.63 -3.48
N ILE A 44 -5.71 1.56 -3.30
CA ILE A 44 -4.92 0.37 -3.59
C ILE A 44 -4.37 -0.18 -2.28
N ILE A 45 -4.68 -1.44 -1.99
CA ILE A 45 -4.14 -2.18 -0.85
C ILE A 45 -3.11 -3.16 -1.38
N LEU A 46 -1.85 -2.94 -1.00
CA LEU A 46 -0.77 -3.90 -1.25
C LEU A 46 -0.75 -4.96 -0.15
N ASN A 47 -1.02 -6.21 -0.49
CA ASN A 47 -0.81 -7.37 0.36
C ASN A 47 0.61 -7.90 0.14
N ASP A 48 1.51 -7.60 1.06
CA ASP A 48 2.90 -8.07 1.03
C ASP A 48 3.08 -9.23 2.02
N ASN A 49 2.85 -10.45 1.54
CA ASN A 49 3.03 -11.68 2.32
C ASN A 49 4.28 -12.47 1.91
N LYS A 50 5.11 -11.93 0.99
CA LYS A 50 6.33 -12.57 0.46
C LYS A 50 6.07 -13.93 -0.19
N GLN A 51 4.88 -14.15 -0.74
CA GLN A 51 4.51 -15.39 -1.41
C GLN A 51 4.01 -15.12 -2.82
N VAL A 52 4.32 -16.03 -3.74
CA VAL A 52 3.75 -16.06 -5.09
C VAL A 52 3.09 -17.42 -5.33
N PHE A 53 2.22 -17.49 -6.33
CA PHE A 53 1.51 -18.71 -6.69
C PHE A 53 2.46 -19.83 -7.21
N LEU A 54 3.56 -19.45 -7.88
CA LEU A 54 4.50 -20.41 -8.45
C LEU A 54 5.33 -21.09 -7.35
N PRO A 55 5.69 -22.38 -7.50
CA PRO A 55 6.67 -22.99 -6.62
C PRO A 55 7.97 -22.21 -6.75
N THR A 56 8.30 -21.45 -5.72
CA THR A 56 9.59 -20.76 -5.68
C THR A 56 10.72 -21.67 -5.22
N ALA A 57 10.48 -22.99 -5.12
CA ALA A 57 11.52 -23.96 -4.90
C ALA A 57 12.34 -24.15 -6.18
N THR A 58 13.60 -23.74 -6.14
CA THR A 58 14.61 -24.14 -7.12
C THR A 58 15.32 -25.41 -6.63
N VAL A 59 16.26 -25.94 -7.42
CA VAL A 59 17.11 -27.09 -7.06
C VAL A 59 17.87 -26.86 -5.75
N ASP A 60 18.07 -25.59 -5.38
CA ASP A 60 18.80 -25.14 -4.18
C ASP A 60 17.88 -24.79 -2.99
N GLY A 61 16.56 -24.96 -3.13
CA GLY A 61 15.57 -24.70 -2.08
C GLY A 61 14.61 -23.53 -2.37
N PRO A 62 13.82 -23.08 -1.37
CA PRO A 62 12.82 -22.03 -1.55
C PRO A 62 13.46 -20.66 -1.77
N VAL A 63 13.09 -20.01 -2.87
CA VAL A 63 13.50 -18.65 -3.22
C VAL A 63 12.38 -17.67 -2.82
N PRO A 64 12.66 -16.56 -2.15
CA PRO A 64 11.65 -15.55 -1.91
C PRO A 64 11.29 -14.82 -3.22
N PRO A 65 10.01 -14.42 -3.42
CA PRO A 65 9.63 -13.55 -4.53
C PRO A 65 10.52 -12.31 -4.62
N VAL A 66 10.96 -11.96 -5.82
CA VAL A 66 11.72 -10.73 -6.05
C VAL A 66 10.77 -9.55 -6.15
N GLY A 67 11.02 -8.48 -5.37
CA GLY A 67 10.15 -7.30 -5.38
C GLY A 67 10.92 -6.04 -5.02
N ALA A 68 11.44 -5.31 -6.02
CA ALA A 68 12.16 -4.05 -5.77
C ALA A 68 11.27 -3.01 -5.06
N LEU A 69 9.99 -2.94 -5.41
CA LEU A 69 9.03 -2.06 -4.76
C LEU A 69 8.73 -2.49 -3.32
N SER A 70 8.52 -3.79 -3.07
CA SER A 70 8.36 -4.31 -1.69
C SER A 70 9.58 -3.97 -0.83
N ARG A 71 10.81 -4.13 -1.37
CA ARG A 71 12.05 -3.72 -0.67
C ARG A 71 12.09 -2.22 -0.40
N ALA A 72 11.70 -1.38 -1.37
CA ALA A 72 11.65 0.07 -1.20
C ALA A 72 10.62 0.50 -0.15
N LEU A 73 9.41 -0.07 -0.19
CA LEU A 73 8.35 0.20 0.77
C LEU A 73 8.72 -0.30 2.17
N THR A 74 9.33 -1.48 2.28
CA THR A 74 9.84 -2.01 3.56
C THR A 74 10.86 -1.04 4.14
N LYS A 75 11.84 -0.56 3.36
CA LYS A 75 12.83 0.43 3.81
C LYS A 75 12.17 1.75 4.25
N LEU A 76 11.16 2.20 3.52
CA LEU A 76 10.43 3.42 3.85
C LEU A 76 9.64 3.28 5.16
N GLN A 77 8.91 2.18 5.31
CA GLN A 77 8.13 1.84 6.50
C GLN A 77 9.00 1.62 7.74
N SER A 78 10.16 0.99 7.58
CA SER A 78 11.13 0.78 8.66
C SER A 78 11.96 2.02 8.98
N SER A 79 11.82 3.11 8.22
CA SER A 79 12.64 4.31 8.41
C SER A 79 12.32 4.98 9.76
N THR A 80 13.37 5.31 10.51
CA THR A 80 13.25 5.96 11.82
C THR A 80 12.47 7.27 11.72
N LYS A 81 12.67 8.05 10.64
CA LYS A 81 11.95 9.30 10.41
C LYS A 81 10.44 9.08 10.29
N LEU A 82 9.99 8.14 9.46
CA LEU A 82 8.55 7.88 9.29
C LEU A 82 7.95 7.30 10.58
N ARG A 83 8.70 6.45 11.29
CA ARG A 83 8.27 5.87 12.57
C ARG A 83 8.11 6.95 13.64
N LEU A 84 9.07 7.87 13.75
CA LEU A 84 9.00 9.02 14.67
C LEU A 84 7.84 9.94 14.32
N LEU A 85 7.68 10.31 13.05
CA LEU A 85 6.53 11.10 12.58
C LEU A 85 5.20 10.44 12.94
N ARG A 86 5.09 9.13 12.74
CA ARG A 86 3.90 8.35 13.09
C ARG A 86 3.61 8.35 14.59
N VAL A 87 4.65 8.21 15.43
CA VAL A 87 4.50 8.24 16.89
C VAL A 87 4.11 9.64 17.34
N SER A 88 4.79 10.69 16.87
CA SER A 88 4.46 12.08 17.19
C SER A 88 3.05 12.45 16.77
N ALA A 89 2.61 12.01 15.58
CA ALA A 89 1.24 12.21 15.12
C ALA A 89 0.21 11.45 15.98
N LYS A 90 0.57 10.28 16.50
CA LYS A 90 -0.29 9.50 17.41
C LYS A 90 -0.41 10.19 18.78
N VAL A 91 0.70 10.70 19.33
CA VAL A 91 0.73 11.47 20.58
C VAL A 91 -0.05 12.78 20.44
N SER A 92 0.10 13.48 19.31
CA SER A 92 -0.64 14.72 19.04
C SER A 92 -2.16 14.50 18.91
N LYS A 93 -2.60 13.33 18.39
CA LYS A 93 -4.02 12.95 18.39
C LYS A 93 -4.53 12.46 19.75
N GLN A 94 -3.63 12.07 20.65
CA GLN A 94 -3.91 11.73 22.05
C GLN A 94 -3.53 12.91 22.98
N GLY A 95 -4.07 14.11 22.72
CA GLY A 95 -4.02 15.23 23.67
C GLY A 95 -4.82 14.92 24.95
N PRO A 96 -4.53 15.57 26.08
CA PRO A 96 -4.90 15.08 27.40
C PRO A 96 -6.41 15.19 27.63
N ASN A 97 -7.07 14.07 27.95
CA ASN A 97 -8.35 14.09 28.67
C ASN A 97 -8.08 14.57 30.11
N LEU A 98 -7.92 15.89 30.28
CA LEU A 98 -8.05 16.55 31.58
C LEU A 98 -9.55 16.65 31.90
N HIS A 99 -10.10 15.55 32.41
CA HIS A 99 -11.31 15.62 33.23
C HIS A 99 -11.01 16.58 34.38
N LYS A 100 -11.61 17.78 34.33
CA LYS A 100 -11.72 18.66 35.49
C LYS A 100 -12.52 17.91 36.56
N ILE A 101 -11.80 17.32 37.51
CA ILE A 101 -12.35 16.93 38.80
C ILE A 101 -12.59 18.25 39.55
N ARG A 102 -13.87 18.58 39.70
CA ARG A 102 -14.36 19.53 40.70
C ARG A 102 -14.61 18.76 41.99
#